data_AF-A0A6P0JWP1-F1
#
_entry.id   AF-A0A6P0JWP1-F1
#
_cell.length_a   1.000
_cell.length_b   1.000
_cell.length_c   1.000
_cell.angle_alpha   90.00
_cell.angle_beta   90.00
_cell.angle_gamma   90.00
#
_symmetry.space_group_name_H-M   'P 1'
#
loop_
_entity.id
_entity.type
_entity.pdbx_description
1 polymer ?
#
loop_
_entity_poly.entity_id
_entity_poly.type
_entity_poly.pdbx_seq_one_letter_code
_entity_poly.pdbx_strand_id
1 'polypeptide(L)' 'DYAWNTLNLSRLISIIAPANVRSQRVAEKVGMQRENATIFKGFAVDIYGISR' A
#
# COMPACT_ATOMS: atom_id res chain seq x y z
N ASP A 1 -3.05 -7.16 -11.00
CA ASP A 1 -4.25 -7.52 -11.76
C ASP A 1 -5.02 -8.70 -11.20
N TYR A 2 -4.36 -9.83 -10.90
CA TYR A 2 -5.02 -11.04 -10.35
C TYR A 2 -5.99 -10.79 -9.18
N ALA A 3 -5.62 -9.94 -8.22
CA ALA A 3 -6.45 -9.58 -7.08
C ALA A 3 -7.85 -9.04 -7.47
N TRP A 4 -7.93 -8.24 -8.54
CA TRP A 4 -9.19 -7.71 -9.03
C TRP A 4 -9.88 -8.72 -9.96
N ASN A 5 -9.13 -9.25 -10.93
CA ASN A 5 -9.70 -10.05 -12.03
C ASN A 5 -10.10 -11.47 -11.61
N THR A 6 -9.54 -11.99 -10.52
CA THR A 6 -9.75 -13.38 -10.11
C THR A 6 -10.29 -13.47 -8.69
N LEU A 7 -9.79 -12.65 -7.77
CA LEU A 7 -10.22 -12.67 -6.38
C LEU A 7 -11.37 -11.69 -6.07
N ASN A 8 -11.76 -10.85 -7.04
CA ASN A 8 -12.81 -9.82 -6.89
C ASN A 8 -12.59 -8.91 -5.66
N LEU A 9 -11.34 -8.61 -5.33
CA LEU A 9 -11.02 -7.68 -4.24
C LEU A 9 -11.20 -6.25 -4.73
N SER A 10 -11.98 -5.44 -4.03
CA SER A 10 -12.22 -4.03 -4.37
C SER A 10 -11.08 -3.11 -3.93
N ARG A 11 -10.23 -3.56 -3.00
CA ARG A 11 -9.16 -2.74 -2.42
C ARG A 11 -7.93 -3.58 -2.07
N LEU A 12 -6.76 -3.02 -2.34
CA LEU A 12 -5.47 -3.54 -1.92
C LEU A 12 -4.73 -2.48 -1.11
N ILE A 13 -4.01 -2.93 -0.08
CA ILE A 13 -3.13 -2.08 0.72
C ILE A 13 -1.71 -2.63 0.78
N SER A 14 -0.75 -1.74 0.96
CA SER A 14 0.64 -2.04 1.29
C SER A 14 1.02 -1.31 2.58
N ILE A 15 1.72 -2.01 3.47
CA ILE A 15 2.28 -1.45 4.71
C ILE A 15 3.77 -1.23 4.45
N ILE A 16 4.21 0.03 4.49
CA ILE A 16 5.57 0.41 4.09
C ILE A 16 6.21 1.25 5.20
N ALA A 17 7.43 0.92 5.60
CA ALA A 17 8.17 1.76 6.55
C ALA A 17 8.45 3.16 5.95
N PRO A 18 8.34 4.26 6.71
CA PRO A 18 8.56 5.62 6.21
C PRO A 18 9.97 5.85 5.66
N ALA A 19 10.96 5.12 6.16
CA ALA A 19 12.34 5.17 5.67
C ALA A 19 12.56 4.37 4.36
N ASN A 20 11.63 3.50 3.98
CA ASN A 20 11.76 2.68 2.77
C ASN A 20 11.24 3.40 1.51
N VAL A 21 11.97 4.45 1.12
CA VAL A 21 11.66 5.29 -0.05
C VAL A 21 11.57 4.48 -1.35
N ARG A 22 12.32 3.38 -1.46
CA ARG A 22 12.28 2.52 -2.66
C ARG A 22 10.92 1.84 -2.82
N SER A 23 10.37 1.26 -1.75
CA SER A 23 9.04 0.63 -1.82
C SER A 23 7.92 1.65 -1.97
N GLN A 24 8.03 2.83 -1.36
CA GLN A 24 7.05 3.91 -1.54
C GLN A 24 6.93 4.30 -3.02
N ARG A 25 8.06 4.52 -3.70
CA ARG A 25 8.08 4.83 -5.14
C ARG A 25 7.47 3.73 -6.00
N VAL A 26 7.65 2.47 -5.63
CA VAL A 26 7.01 1.35 -6.35
C VAL A 26 5.49 1.38 -6.15
N ALA A 27 5.02 1.58 -4.91
CA ALA A 27 3.59 1.69 -4.61
C ALA A 27 2.94 2.82 -5.42
N GLU A 28 3.56 4.00 -5.42
CA GLU A 28 3.11 5.15 -6.21
C GLU A 28 3.12 4.84 -7.72
N LYS A 29 4.19 4.21 -8.22
CA LYS A 29 4.32 3.84 -9.64
C LYS A 29 3.22 2.87 -10.10
N VAL A 30 2.74 1.97 -9.24
CA VAL A 30 1.64 1.05 -9.57
C VAL A 30 0.25 1.65 -9.32
N GLY A 31 0.18 2.93 -8.96
CA GLY A 31 -1.06 3.69 -8.77
C GLY A 31 -1.65 3.65 -7.36
N MET A 32 -0.89 3.15 -6.37
CA MET A 32 -1.29 3.31 -4.96
C MET A 32 -1.00 4.72 -4.47
N GLN A 33 -1.80 5.18 -3.51
CA GLN A 33 -1.63 6.47 -2.85
C GLN A 33 -1.42 6.27 -1.36
N ARG A 34 -0.63 7.14 -0.71
CA ARG A 34 -0.51 7.14 0.75
C ARG A 34 -1.83 7.60 1.34
N GLU A 35 -2.50 6.72 2.07
CA GLU A 35 -3.82 6.99 2.66
C GLU A 35 -3.72 7.33 4.15
N ASN A 36 -2.78 6.71 4.88
CA ASN A 36 -2.65 6.88 6.32
C ASN A 36 -1.23 6.57 6.84
N ALA A 37 -0.95 6.95 8.08
CA ALA A 37 0.22 6.54 8.85
C ALA A 37 -0.23 5.95 10.19
N THR A 38 0.38 4.84 10.62
CA THR A 38 -0.04 4.15 11.86
C THR A 38 1.14 3.42 12.53
N ILE A 39 0.89 2.84 13.70
CA ILE A 39 1.82 1.94 14.37
C ILE A 39 1.36 0.49 14.09
N PHE A 40 2.20 -0.28 13.43
CA PHE A 40 1.98 -1.71 13.21
C PHE A 40 3.09 -2.52 13.87
N LYS A 41 2.72 -3.39 14.82
CA LYS A 41 3.66 -4.20 15.60
C LYS A 41 4.78 -3.39 16.28
N GLY A 42 4.46 -2.18 16.75
CA GLY A 42 5.42 -1.28 17.40
C GLY A 42 6.24 -0.39 16.46
N PHE A 43 6.05 -0.49 15.15
CA PHE A 43 6.79 0.31 14.16
C PHE A 43 5.86 1.32 13.48
N ALA A 44 6.34 2.55 13.31
CA ALA A 44 5.68 3.53 12.46
C ALA A 44 5.73 3.05 11.00
N VAL A 45 4.56 3.02 10.35
CA VAL A 45 4.37 2.57 8.98
C VAL A 45 3.37 3.46 8.26
N ASP A 46 3.55 3.59 6.95
CA ASP A 46 2.61 4.22 6.04
C ASP A 46 1.78 3.17 5.32
N ILE A 47 0.48 3.44 5.23
CA ILE A 47 -0.48 2.63 4.48
C ILE A 47 -0.66 3.26 3.11
N TYR A 48 -0.34 2.48 2.08
CA TYR A 48 -0.59 2.81 0.69
C TYR A 48 -1.76 1.97 0.19
N GLY A 49 -2.73 2.58 -0.47
CA GLY A 49 -3.91 1.88 -0.97
C GLY A 49 -4.23 2.18 -2.42
N ILE A 50 -4.90 1.23 -3.06
CA ILE A 50 -5.50 1.37 -4.39
C ILE A 50 -6.84 0.65 -4.39
N SER A 51 -7.85 1.31 -4.97
CA SER A 51 -9.18 0.74 -5.19
C SER A 51 -9.45 0.68 -6.70
N ARG A 52 -10.12 -0.37 -7.16
CA ARG A 52 -10.59 -0.52 -8.54
C ARG A 52 -11.95 -1.18 -8.58
#